data_AF-A0A1Z3HSW4-F1
#
_entry.id   AF-A0A1Z3HSW4-F1
#
_cell.length_a   1.000
_cell.length_b   1.000
_cell.length_c   1.000
_cell.angle_alpha   90.00
_cell.angle_beta   90.00
_cell.angle_gamma   90.00
#
_symmetry.space_group_name_H-M   'P 1'
#
loop_
_entity.id
_entity.type
_entity.pdbx_description
1 polymer ?
#
loop_
_entity_poly.entity_id
_entity_poly.type
_entity_poly.pdbx_seq_one_letter_code
_entity_poly.pdbx_strand_id
1 'polypeptide(L)'
;MIESSLAHLQMASSQPQRLREQVQIALAIADASTLRSLLTESTPPLALSDRIGVLRAEVGVPLPEGGKRAMDGVLWVESIECALAGSRPDLAAQPSGSDHQPYQDLTRCHSELHTLAQNISLSEAIALLSHAGFQSEQISQILHLPAQAWHRDWWYQSDLSGHLTLPFCRAIRTRRFADGRFSLQYRDFYALEPPPCFQGIEVAIPVEFKPADQGFGETLERVNGARRHWGTDKALVISETLSELEVQGLTRQGVSLYQPRPQALPQAADCSRCHQANCPLQGRIHSPVLTCQSYDP
;
A
#
# COMPACT_ATOMS: atom_id res chain seq x y z
N MET A 1 -37.15 -38.92 35.71
CA MET A 1 -35.95 -38.21 36.19
C MET A 1 -34.74 -38.86 35.54
N ILE A 2 -34.12 -38.12 34.63
CA ILE A 2 -32.68 -37.94 34.34
C ILE A 2 -32.69 -37.22 32.99
N GLU A 3 -32.56 -35.89 33.02
CA GLU A 3 -32.34 -35.06 31.84
C GLU A 3 -30.85 -35.09 31.49
N SER A 4 -30.54 -35.49 30.26
CA SER A 4 -29.18 -35.53 29.72
C SER A 4 -28.75 -34.15 29.25
N SER A 5 -27.95 -33.48 30.07
CA SER A 5 -27.28 -32.21 29.77
C SER A 5 -26.03 -32.42 28.92
N LEU A 6 -26.19 -32.59 27.60
CA LEU A 6 -25.09 -32.62 26.62
C LEU A 6 -25.39 -31.73 25.39
N ALA A 7 -25.98 -30.55 25.60
CA ALA A 7 -26.32 -29.61 24.52
C ALA A 7 -25.71 -28.20 24.65
N HIS A 8 -24.69 -28.01 25.50
CA HIS A 8 -24.02 -26.72 25.65
C HIS A 8 -22.49 -26.87 25.67
N LEU A 9 -21.94 -27.25 24.52
CA LEU A 9 -20.53 -26.99 24.22
C LEU A 9 -20.45 -26.03 23.02
N GLN A 10 -20.14 -24.78 23.36
CA GLN A 10 -19.23 -23.91 22.61
C GLN A 10 -19.55 -23.66 21.13
N MET A 11 -20.49 -22.74 20.87
CA MET A 11 -20.54 -21.95 19.62
C MET A 11 -20.45 -20.45 19.91
N ALA A 12 -19.50 -20.06 20.75
CA ALA A 12 -19.15 -18.67 21.00
C ALA A 12 -17.62 -18.49 20.99
N SER A 13 -16.95 -18.91 19.90
CA SER A 13 -15.60 -18.41 19.60
C SER A 13 -15.70 -17.17 18.70
N SER A 14 -15.82 -16.04 19.39
CA SER A 14 -15.18 -14.75 19.08
C SER A 14 -14.75 -14.51 17.62
N GLN A 15 -15.60 -13.82 16.86
CA GLN A 15 -15.20 -13.07 15.65
C GLN A 15 -13.85 -12.33 15.75
N PRO A 16 -13.48 -11.68 16.88
CA PRO A 16 -12.17 -11.06 17.06
C PRO A 16 -10.98 -12.01 16.81
N GLN A 17 -10.98 -13.19 17.45
CA GLN A 17 -9.90 -14.17 17.30
C GLN A 17 -9.71 -14.62 15.85
N ARG A 18 -10.80 -14.73 15.07
CA ARG A 18 -10.72 -15.07 13.65
C ARG A 18 -10.04 -13.98 12.82
N LEU A 19 -10.18 -12.70 13.16
CA LEU A 19 -9.54 -11.59 12.46
C LEU A 19 -8.04 -11.54 12.77
N ARG A 20 -7.64 -11.75 14.02
CA ARG A 20 -6.23 -11.90 14.39
C ARG A 20 -5.58 -13.08 13.67
N GLU A 21 -6.26 -14.22 13.64
CA GLU A 21 -5.82 -15.42 12.90
C GLU A 21 -5.72 -15.12 11.39
N GLN A 22 -6.67 -14.39 10.80
CA GLN A 22 -6.60 -13.98 9.39
C GLN A 22 -5.39 -13.10 9.09
N VAL A 23 -5.07 -12.13 9.95
CA VAL A 23 -3.91 -11.26 9.75
C VAL A 23 -2.59 -12.01 9.97
N GLN A 24 -2.53 -12.93 10.94
CA GLN A 24 -1.39 -13.82 11.14
C GLN A 24 -1.18 -14.77 9.96
N ILE A 25 -2.26 -15.33 9.42
CA ILE A 25 -2.24 -16.14 8.20
C ILE A 25 -1.78 -15.29 7.02
N ALA A 26 -2.31 -14.07 6.86
CA ALA A 26 -1.94 -13.15 5.78
C ALA A 26 -0.45 -12.77 5.83
N LEU A 27 0.12 -12.57 7.02
CA LEU A 27 1.57 -12.40 7.21
C LEU A 27 2.33 -13.68 6.84
N ALA A 28 1.84 -14.85 7.25
CA ALA A 28 2.50 -16.13 6.97
C ALA A 28 2.46 -16.51 5.47
N ILE A 29 1.42 -16.14 4.73
CA ILE A 29 1.28 -16.39 3.29
C ILE A 29 1.75 -15.20 2.43
N ALA A 30 2.18 -14.10 3.06
CA ALA A 30 2.53 -12.83 2.41
C ALA A 30 1.45 -12.33 1.42
N ASP A 31 0.18 -12.33 1.83
CA ASP A 31 -0.91 -11.85 0.98
C ASP A 31 -0.79 -10.35 0.69
N ALA A 32 -0.43 -10.02 -0.55
CA ALA A 32 -0.13 -8.65 -0.96
C ALA A 32 -1.30 -7.67 -0.73
N SER A 33 -2.55 -8.13 -0.82
CA SER A 33 -3.72 -7.26 -0.64
C SER A 33 -3.90 -6.84 0.82
N THR A 34 -3.85 -7.81 1.74
CA THR A 34 -3.94 -7.56 3.18
C THR A 34 -2.74 -6.79 3.69
N LEU A 35 -1.52 -7.13 3.23
CA LEU A 35 -0.31 -6.42 3.65
C LEU A 35 -0.33 -4.94 3.24
N ARG A 36 -0.85 -4.62 2.04
CA ARG A 36 -1.04 -3.22 1.62
C ARG A 36 -2.05 -2.51 2.53
N SER A 37 -3.20 -3.13 2.80
CA SER A 37 -4.20 -2.58 3.73
C SER A 37 -3.63 -2.33 5.12
N LEU A 38 -2.80 -3.21 5.67
CA LEU A 38 -2.16 -3.02 6.98
C LEU A 38 -1.31 -1.74 7.02
N LEU A 39 -0.61 -1.42 5.92
CA LEU A 39 0.26 -0.25 5.84
C LEU A 39 -0.51 1.05 5.60
N THR A 40 -1.60 0.98 4.82
CA THR A 40 -2.38 2.15 4.44
C THR A 40 -3.47 2.52 5.44
N GLU A 41 -4.04 1.53 6.13
CA GLU A 41 -5.14 1.71 7.08
C GLU A 41 -4.68 1.78 8.54
N SER A 42 -3.36 1.64 8.82
CA SER A 42 -2.84 1.88 10.16
C SER A 42 -3.00 3.34 10.59
N THR A 43 -3.02 3.58 11.89
CA THR A 43 -3.10 4.91 12.48
C THR A 43 -1.87 5.17 13.36
N PRO A 44 -0.96 6.09 12.97
CA PRO A 44 -0.89 6.76 11.67
C PRO A 44 -0.55 5.80 10.51
N PRO A 45 -0.86 6.15 9.24
CA PRO A 45 -0.50 5.34 8.08
C PRO A 45 1.01 5.18 7.95
N LEU A 46 1.48 3.95 7.71
CA LEU A 46 2.91 3.65 7.57
C LEU A 46 3.46 3.98 6.19
N ALA A 47 2.62 3.82 5.17
CA ALA A 47 2.91 4.15 3.79
C ALA A 47 1.60 4.52 3.06
N LEU A 48 1.71 5.35 2.04
CA LEU A 48 0.60 5.61 1.13
C LEU A 48 0.54 4.49 0.08
N SER A 49 -0.66 4.16 -0.40
CA SER A 49 -0.88 3.02 -1.31
C SER A 49 -0.03 3.09 -2.58
N ASP A 50 0.22 4.31 -3.06
CA ASP A 50 1.03 4.65 -4.23
C ASP A 50 2.54 4.65 -3.97
N ARG A 51 2.96 4.51 -2.71
CA ARG A 51 4.36 4.44 -2.29
C ARG A 51 4.80 3.02 -1.92
N ILE A 52 3.95 2.02 -2.13
CA ILE A 52 4.23 0.62 -1.79
C ILE A 52 4.54 -0.18 -3.06
N GLY A 53 5.82 -0.54 -3.23
CA GLY A 53 6.32 -1.44 -4.27
C GLY A 53 6.11 -2.92 -3.89
N VAL A 54 7.17 -3.72 -3.95
CA VAL A 54 7.16 -5.11 -3.47
C VAL A 54 7.00 -5.17 -1.94
N LEU A 55 6.18 -6.13 -1.48
CA LEU A 55 5.99 -6.45 -0.07
C LEU A 55 6.48 -7.87 0.20
N ARG A 56 7.18 -8.05 1.33
CA ARG A 56 7.52 -9.36 1.88
C ARG A 56 7.23 -9.37 3.38
N ALA A 57 6.93 -10.54 3.90
CA ALA A 57 6.64 -10.73 5.31
C ALA A 57 7.44 -11.93 5.85
N GLU A 58 7.98 -11.77 7.05
CA GLU A 58 8.57 -12.85 7.83
C GLU A 58 7.87 -12.93 9.19
N VAL A 59 7.70 -14.13 9.72
CA VAL A 59 6.98 -14.38 10.99
C VAL A 59 7.95 -15.05 11.98
N GLY A 60 7.86 -14.68 13.26
CA GLY A 60 8.66 -15.30 14.33
C GLY A 60 10.16 -14.98 14.25
N VAL A 61 10.51 -13.73 13.95
CA VAL A 61 11.90 -13.33 13.71
C VAL A 61 12.64 -13.13 15.04
N PRO A 62 13.77 -13.82 15.29
CA PRO A 62 14.47 -13.73 16.58
C PRO A 62 15.15 -12.37 16.77
N LEU A 63 14.98 -11.75 17.95
CA LEU A 63 15.73 -10.54 18.32
C LEU A 63 17.07 -10.94 18.98
N PRO A 64 18.20 -10.29 18.62
CA PRO A 64 19.52 -10.64 19.15
C PRO A 64 19.73 -10.20 20.61
N GLU A 65 19.00 -9.17 21.08
CA GLU A 65 19.13 -8.66 22.45
C GLU A 65 18.09 -9.31 23.39
N GLY A 66 18.47 -10.44 24.01
CA GLY A 66 17.73 -11.04 25.13
C GLY A 66 17.03 -12.34 24.77
N GLY A 67 17.67 -13.46 25.13
CA GLY A 67 17.26 -14.82 24.79
C GLY A 67 15.75 -15.08 24.95
N LYS A 68 15.15 -15.61 23.87
CA LYS A 68 13.76 -16.06 23.70
C LYS A 68 12.70 -15.02 23.33
N ARG A 69 13.03 -13.75 23.05
CA ARG A 69 12.05 -12.80 22.49
C ARG A 69 12.13 -12.81 20.96
N ALA A 70 11.17 -13.46 20.31
CA ALA A 70 10.95 -13.34 18.87
C ALA A 70 9.93 -12.23 18.61
N MET A 71 10.18 -11.44 17.58
CA MET A 71 9.18 -10.54 17.02
C MET A 71 8.12 -11.36 16.30
N ASP A 72 6.85 -10.99 16.42
CA ASP A 72 5.79 -11.76 15.78
C ASP A 72 5.90 -11.72 14.25
N GLY A 73 6.32 -10.59 13.68
CA GLY A 73 6.76 -10.54 12.29
C GLY A 73 7.52 -9.29 11.90
N VAL A 74 8.03 -9.28 10.68
CA VAL A 74 8.68 -8.13 10.03
C VAL A 74 8.13 -8.01 8.62
N LEU A 75 7.68 -6.81 8.27
CA LEU A 75 7.29 -6.45 6.91
C LEU A 75 8.44 -5.74 6.22
N TRP A 76 8.87 -6.26 5.08
CA TRP A 76 9.79 -5.58 4.20
C TRP A 76 9.00 -4.87 3.10
N VAL A 77 9.10 -3.56 3.07
CA VAL A 77 8.36 -2.70 2.16
C VAL A 77 9.32 -1.99 1.25
N GLU A 78 9.19 -2.21 -0.05
CA GLU A 78 9.83 -1.36 -1.05
C GLU A 78 9.08 -0.02 -1.11
N SER A 79 9.68 1.05 -0.56
CA SER A 79 9.07 2.39 -0.59
C SER A 79 9.39 3.12 -1.91
N ILE A 80 8.35 3.58 -2.62
CA ILE A 80 8.46 4.41 -3.83
C ILE A 80 8.28 5.87 -3.43
N GLU A 81 9.33 6.67 -3.58
CA GLU A 81 9.37 8.04 -3.05
C GLU A 81 9.26 9.13 -4.12
N CYS A 82 8.87 8.84 -5.36
CA CYS A 82 8.85 9.81 -6.46
C CYS A 82 7.46 9.98 -7.09
N ALA A 83 7.08 11.23 -7.37
CA ALA A 83 5.80 11.57 -7.99
C ALA A 83 5.98 12.53 -9.18
N LEU A 84 5.11 12.38 -10.19
CA LEU A 84 5.05 13.26 -11.35
C LEU A 84 4.60 14.68 -10.91
N ALA A 85 5.26 15.71 -11.43
CA ALA A 85 4.89 17.09 -11.17
C ALA A 85 3.42 17.36 -11.54
N GLY A 86 2.65 17.88 -10.60
CA GLY A 86 1.26 18.32 -10.84
C GLY A 86 0.24 17.19 -10.77
N SER A 87 0.68 15.94 -10.63
CA SER A 87 -0.21 14.77 -10.48
C SER A 87 -0.83 14.63 -9.08
N ARG A 88 -0.34 15.40 -8.10
CA ARG A 88 -0.67 15.26 -6.68
C ARG A 88 -1.07 16.58 -6.03
N PRO A 89 -2.38 16.82 -5.80
CA PRO A 89 -2.86 18.02 -5.12
C PRO A 89 -2.67 17.97 -3.59
N ASP A 90 -2.28 16.81 -3.05
CA ASP A 90 -2.09 16.52 -1.62
C ASP A 90 -0.67 16.82 -1.11
N LEU A 91 0.29 17.01 -2.03
CA LEU A 91 1.64 17.48 -1.71
C LEU A 91 1.66 19.00 -1.63
N ALA A 92 2.57 19.55 -0.81
CA ALA A 92 2.75 21.00 -0.67
C ALA A 92 2.77 21.67 -2.05
N ALA A 93 2.04 22.78 -2.18
CA ALA A 93 1.83 23.47 -3.44
C ALA A 93 3.16 23.58 -4.18
N GLN A 94 3.17 23.10 -5.43
CA GLN A 94 4.33 23.23 -6.31
C GLN A 94 4.86 24.65 -6.22
N PRO A 95 6.18 24.87 -6.17
CA PRO A 95 6.72 26.22 -6.27
C PRO A 95 6.04 26.88 -7.47
N SER A 96 5.38 28.00 -7.22
CA SER A 96 4.48 28.62 -8.18
C SER A 96 5.24 28.88 -9.48
N GLY A 97 4.79 28.24 -10.55
CA GLY A 97 5.36 28.46 -11.87
C GLY A 97 6.13 27.25 -12.39
N SER A 98 5.69 26.84 -13.57
CA SER A 98 6.35 26.15 -14.67
C SER A 98 7.82 26.52 -14.95
N ASP A 99 8.51 27.28 -14.09
CA ASP A 99 9.90 27.66 -14.23
C ASP A 99 10.80 26.52 -13.73
N HIS A 100 10.72 25.42 -14.47
CA HIS A 100 11.80 24.44 -14.53
C HIS A 100 12.96 24.95 -15.42
N GLN A 101 12.87 26.16 -15.99
CA GLN A 101 13.93 26.84 -16.76
C GLN A 101 15.32 26.84 -16.11
N PRO A 102 15.51 27.18 -14.82
CA PRO A 102 16.83 27.09 -14.18
C PRO A 102 17.36 25.65 -14.09
N TYR A 103 16.48 24.67 -14.31
CA TYR A 103 16.78 23.25 -14.41
C TYR A 103 16.68 22.75 -15.87
N GLN A 104 16.66 23.58 -16.91
CA GLN A 104 16.70 23.02 -18.28
C GLN A 104 18.13 22.60 -18.68
N ASP A 105 19.14 23.07 -17.94
CA ASP A 105 20.54 22.73 -18.12
C ASP A 105 20.95 21.38 -17.49
N LEU A 106 20.00 20.58 -16.97
CA LEU A 106 20.23 19.26 -16.35
C LEU A 106 20.71 18.22 -17.38
N THR A 107 22.00 18.23 -17.68
CA THR A 107 22.61 17.25 -18.58
C THR A 107 23.93 16.70 -18.06
N ARG A 108 24.37 17.09 -16.86
CA ARG A 108 25.69 16.67 -16.34
C ARG A 108 25.64 15.33 -15.60
N CYS A 109 24.53 15.04 -14.91
CA CYS A 109 24.34 13.79 -14.17
C CYS A 109 23.10 13.08 -14.70
N HIS A 110 23.27 11.83 -15.13
CA HIS A 110 22.17 10.98 -15.58
C HIS A 110 22.25 9.60 -14.94
N SER A 111 21.11 8.97 -14.71
CA SER A 111 21.09 7.56 -14.32
C SER A 111 21.44 6.64 -15.49
N GLU A 112 21.68 5.37 -15.18
CA GLU A 112 21.70 4.31 -16.18
C GLU A 112 20.29 4.10 -16.75
N LEU A 113 20.18 3.29 -17.79
CA LEU A 113 18.88 2.91 -18.33
C LEU A 113 18.23 1.90 -17.38
N HIS A 114 17.12 2.29 -16.76
CA HIS A 114 16.34 1.41 -15.91
C HIS A 114 15.15 0.83 -16.68
N THR A 115 14.80 -0.42 -16.36
CA THR A 115 13.58 -1.05 -16.88
C THR A 115 12.51 -0.98 -15.81
N LEU A 116 11.49 -0.15 -16.05
CA LEU A 116 10.34 -0.01 -15.15
C LEU A 116 9.47 -1.27 -15.19
N ALA A 117 9.26 -1.80 -16.39
CA ALA A 117 8.52 -3.03 -16.60
C ALA A 117 8.94 -3.68 -17.92
N GLN A 118 8.98 -5.01 -17.95
CA GLN A 118 9.38 -5.78 -19.12
C GLN A 118 8.28 -6.76 -19.53
N ASN A 119 8.04 -6.85 -20.83
CA ASN A 119 7.13 -7.81 -21.45
C ASN A 119 5.69 -7.83 -20.88
N ILE A 120 5.15 -6.64 -20.59
CA ILE A 120 3.82 -6.45 -20.00
C ILE A 120 2.75 -6.27 -21.07
N SER A 121 1.49 -6.56 -20.74
CA SER A 121 0.33 -6.29 -21.58
C SER A 121 0.02 -4.79 -21.68
N LEU A 122 -0.85 -4.41 -22.63
CA LEU A 122 -1.29 -3.02 -22.79
C LEU A 122 -1.99 -2.49 -21.53
N SER A 123 -2.86 -3.29 -20.91
CA SER A 123 -3.61 -2.89 -19.71
C SER A 123 -2.68 -2.66 -18.53
N GLU A 124 -1.66 -3.50 -18.34
CA GLU A 124 -0.64 -3.31 -17.31
C GLU A 124 0.18 -2.05 -17.57
N ALA A 125 0.53 -1.77 -18.83
CA ALA A 125 1.29 -0.57 -19.19
C ALA A 125 0.48 0.72 -18.93
N ILE A 126 -0.82 0.71 -19.26
CA ILE A 126 -1.74 1.82 -18.94
C ILE A 126 -1.85 1.99 -17.43
N ALA A 127 -2.08 0.91 -16.68
CA ALA A 127 -2.22 0.97 -15.23
C ALA A 127 -0.97 1.56 -14.55
N LEU A 128 0.23 1.15 -14.98
CA LEU A 128 1.49 1.67 -14.45
C LEU A 128 1.66 3.18 -14.73
N LEU A 129 1.36 3.63 -15.96
CA LEU A 129 1.47 5.03 -16.31
C LEU A 129 0.39 5.89 -15.64
N SER A 130 -0.85 5.38 -15.55
CA SER A 130 -1.92 6.05 -14.78
C SER A 130 -1.56 6.18 -13.31
N HIS A 131 -0.98 5.14 -12.72
CA HIS A 131 -0.54 5.16 -11.33
C HIS A 131 0.60 6.17 -11.09
N ALA A 132 1.48 6.32 -12.08
CA ALA A 132 2.50 7.37 -12.09
C ALA A 132 1.93 8.80 -12.21
N GLY A 133 0.63 8.96 -12.46
CA GLY A 133 -0.05 10.25 -12.54
C GLY A 133 -0.20 10.82 -13.95
N PHE A 134 0.16 10.06 -14.99
CA PHE A 134 -0.03 10.49 -16.38
C PHE A 134 -1.52 10.50 -16.75
N GLN A 135 -1.94 11.54 -17.46
CA GLN A 135 -3.28 11.65 -18.01
C GLN A 135 -3.46 10.74 -19.23
N SER A 136 -4.70 10.34 -19.53
CA SER A 136 -5.01 9.43 -20.65
C SER A 136 -4.37 9.85 -21.98
N GLU A 137 -4.31 11.15 -22.25
CA GLU A 137 -3.65 11.71 -23.44
C GLU A 137 -2.13 11.49 -23.43
N GLN A 138 -1.46 11.76 -22.30
CA GLN A 138 -0.02 11.53 -22.12
C GLN A 138 0.30 10.03 -22.20
N ILE A 139 -0.52 9.17 -21.59
CA ILE A 139 -0.38 7.71 -21.67
C ILE A 139 -0.42 7.26 -23.13
N SER A 140 -1.41 7.73 -23.89
CA SER A 140 -1.51 7.42 -25.32
C SER A 140 -0.25 7.85 -26.08
N GLN A 141 0.25 9.06 -25.81
CA GLN A 141 1.49 9.55 -26.42
C GLN A 141 2.70 8.66 -26.08
N ILE A 142 2.90 8.35 -24.79
CA ILE A 142 4.01 7.52 -24.31
C ILE A 142 3.99 6.13 -24.95
N LEU A 143 2.82 5.51 -25.05
CA LEU A 143 2.69 4.14 -25.59
C LEU A 143 2.87 4.07 -27.12
N HIS A 144 2.66 5.18 -27.82
CA HIS A 144 2.81 5.29 -29.28
C HIS A 144 4.12 5.99 -29.71
N LEU A 145 5.04 6.22 -28.78
CA LEU A 145 6.36 6.77 -29.11
C LEU A 145 7.10 5.86 -30.11
N PRO A 146 7.81 6.45 -31.09
CA PRO A 146 8.82 5.74 -31.85
C PRO A 146 9.86 5.07 -30.94
N ALA A 147 10.46 3.96 -31.38
CA ALA A 147 11.38 3.15 -30.56
C ALA A 147 12.61 3.92 -30.01
N GLN A 148 13.00 5.02 -30.66
CA GLN A 148 14.11 5.88 -30.25
C GLN A 148 13.66 7.15 -29.51
N ALA A 149 12.35 7.40 -29.45
CA ALA A 149 11.79 8.60 -28.85
C ALA A 149 11.62 8.44 -27.34
N TRP A 150 11.60 9.58 -26.67
CA TRP A 150 11.46 9.69 -25.23
C TRP A 150 10.40 10.73 -24.91
N HIS A 151 9.52 10.41 -23.98
CA HIS A 151 8.65 11.37 -23.32
C HIS A 151 9.36 11.88 -22.07
N ARG A 152 9.46 13.19 -21.92
CA ARG A 152 10.18 13.81 -20.81
C ARG A 152 9.20 14.59 -19.96
N ASP A 153 9.25 14.33 -18.67
CA ASP A 153 8.46 15.06 -17.71
C ASP A 153 9.25 15.34 -16.43
N TRP A 154 8.73 16.26 -15.64
CA TRP A 154 9.31 16.70 -14.38
C TRP A 154 8.75 15.90 -13.22
N TRP A 155 9.63 15.52 -12.30
CA TRP A 155 9.32 14.68 -11.16
C TRP A 155 9.92 15.28 -9.90
N TYR A 156 9.29 14.99 -8.77
CA TYR A 156 9.80 15.34 -7.44
C TYR A 156 9.96 14.06 -6.63
N GLN A 157 10.98 14.00 -5.77
CA GLN A 157 10.98 13.06 -4.67
C GLN A 157 10.19 13.68 -3.51
N SER A 158 9.46 12.84 -2.78
CA SER A 158 8.91 13.20 -1.47
C SER A 158 9.83 12.63 -0.39
N ASP A 159 10.28 13.45 0.55
CA ASP A 159 11.00 12.94 1.71
C ASP A 159 10.08 12.12 2.64
N LEU A 160 10.67 11.51 3.67
CA LEU A 160 9.95 10.72 4.68
C LEU A 160 8.91 11.54 5.47
N SER A 161 9.00 12.87 5.44
CA SER A 161 8.05 13.80 6.05
C SER A 161 6.98 14.31 5.06
N GLY A 162 7.03 13.86 3.80
CA GLY A 162 6.09 14.25 2.75
C GLY A 162 6.41 15.56 2.03
N HIS A 163 7.57 16.18 2.27
CA HIS A 163 7.98 17.40 1.55
C HIS A 163 8.61 17.08 0.21
N LEU A 164 8.38 17.94 -0.78
CA LEU A 164 8.98 17.81 -2.11
C LEU A 164 10.45 18.23 -2.10
N THR A 165 11.31 17.42 -2.72
CA THR A 165 12.72 17.71 -2.95
C THR A 165 12.93 18.60 -4.18
N LEU A 166 14.20 18.79 -4.58
CA LEU A 166 14.53 19.36 -5.89
C LEU A 166 13.90 18.54 -7.03
N PRO A 167 13.38 19.19 -8.09
CA PRO A 167 12.83 18.51 -9.24
C PRO A 167 13.93 17.86 -10.09
N PHE A 168 13.59 16.77 -10.77
CA PHE A 168 14.44 16.11 -11.76
C PHE A 168 13.63 15.76 -13.01
N CYS A 169 14.30 15.63 -14.14
CA CYS A 169 13.64 15.28 -15.39
C CYS A 169 13.75 13.78 -15.63
N ARG A 170 12.63 13.10 -15.86
CA ARG A 170 12.60 11.69 -16.24
C ARG A 170 12.20 11.57 -17.70
N ALA A 171 13.05 10.91 -18.47
CA ALA A 171 12.74 10.48 -19.82
C ALA A 171 12.23 9.04 -19.76
N ILE A 172 10.99 8.81 -20.20
CA ILE A 172 10.40 7.48 -20.35
C ILE A 172 10.36 7.13 -21.84
N ARG A 173 10.68 5.88 -22.16
CA ARG A 173 10.47 5.31 -23.49
C ARG A 173 9.69 4.02 -23.40
N THR A 174 9.02 3.72 -24.51
CA THR A 174 8.23 2.50 -24.68
C THR A 174 8.82 1.68 -25.81
N ARG A 175 9.03 0.38 -25.57
CA ARG A 175 9.32 -0.60 -26.61
C ARG A 175 8.11 -1.49 -26.80
N ARG A 176 7.50 -1.42 -27.98
CA ARG A 176 6.41 -2.31 -28.39
C ARG A 176 6.96 -3.50 -29.15
N PHE A 177 6.51 -4.70 -28.79
CA PHE A 177 6.83 -5.94 -29.48
C PHE A 177 5.72 -6.33 -30.46
N ALA A 178 6.06 -7.20 -31.40
CA ALA A 178 5.14 -7.65 -32.45
C ALA A 178 3.92 -8.42 -31.89
N ASP A 179 4.07 -9.05 -30.74
CA ASP A 179 3.03 -9.76 -30.00
C ASP A 179 2.09 -8.82 -29.20
N GLY A 180 2.27 -7.50 -29.32
CA GLY A 180 1.46 -6.51 -28.61
C GLY A 180 1.89 -6.27 -27.16
N ARG A 181 3.01 -6.84 -26.71
CA ARG A 181 3.56 -6.57 -25.38
C ARG A 181 4.43 -5.33 -25.39
N PHE A 182 4.64 -4.76 -24.20
CA PHE A 182 5.32 -3.51 -23.98
C PHE A 182 6.48 -3.70 -23.00
N SER A 183 7.51 -2.87 -23.13
CA SER A 183 8.48 -2.63 -22.07
C SER A 183 8.66 -1.14 -21.88
N LEU A 184 8.59 -0.71 -20.64
CA LEU A 184 8.77 0.67 -20.23
C LEU A 184 10.16 0.81 -19.63
N GLN A 185 10.92 1.77 -20.13
CA GLN A 185 12.26 2.05 -19.65
C GLN A 185 12.38 3.54 -19.39
N TYR A 186 13.23 3.91 -18.45
CA TYR A 186 13.43 5.30 -18.11
C TYR A 186 14.89 5.63 -17.88
N ARG A 187 15.17 6.93 -17.97
CA ARG A 187 16.43 7.55 -17.60
C ARG A 187 16.15 8.87 -16.94
N ASP A 188 16.86 9.15 -15.86
CA ASP A 188 16.69 10.35 -15.06
C ASP A 188 17.85 11.32 -15.29
N PHE A 189 17.53 12.60 -15.23
CA PHE A 189 18.43 13.72 -15.44
C PHE A 189 18.35 14.64 -14.23
N TYR A 190 19.50 14.86 -13.59
CA TYR A 190 19.61 15.56 -12.30
C TYR A 190 20.43 16.83 -12.41
N ALA A 191 20.27 17.71 -11.41
CA ALA A 191 20.99 18.99 -11.32
C ALA A 191 22.37 18.83 -10.73
N LEU A 192 22.44 17.93 -9.76
CA LEU A 192 23.59 17.62 -8.94
C LEU A 192 23.75 16.10 -8.91
N GLU A 193 24.42 15.56 -7.89
CA GLU A 193 24.53 14.12 -7.68
C GLU A 193 23.13 13.47 -7.60
N PRO A 194 22.98 12.25 -8.16
CA PRO A 194 21.73 11.52 -8.03
C PRO A 194 21.41 11.32 -6.54
N PRO A 195 20.17 11.58 -6.10
CA PRO A 195 19.79 11.33 -4.72
C PRO A 195 19.98 9.83 -4.41
N PRO A 196 20.24 9.45 -3.15
CA PRO A 196 20.44 8.07 -2.71
C PRO A 196 19.14 7.22 -2.72
N CYS A 197 18.20 7.52 -3.60
CA CYS A 197 16.96 6.79 -3.82
C CYS A 197 16.92 6.35 -5.30
N PHE A 198 16.19 5.27 -5.65
CA PHE A 198 15.68 4.88 -7.00
C PHE A 198 15.67 3.36 -7.24
N GLN A 199 16.33 2.59 -6.40
CA GLN A 199 15.86 1.23 -6.09
C GLN A 199 14.92 1.43 -4.90
N GLY A 200 13.69 0.91 -4.95
CA GLY A 200 12.77 1.17 -3.86
C GLY A 200 13.42 0.77 -2.54
N ILE A 201 13.41 1.68 -1.59
CA ILE A 201 14.17 1.49 -0.35
C ILE A 201 13.44 0.40 0.40
N GLU A 202 14.11 -0.73 0.62
CA GLU A 202 13.56 -1.80 1.42
C GLU A 202 13.59 -1.35 2.89
N VAL A 203 12.40 -1.07 3.43
CA VAL A 203 12.22 -0.66 4.81
C VAL A 203 11.65 -1.82 5.59
N ALA A 204 12.36 -2.24 6.64
CA ALA A 204 11.83 -3.17 7.62
C ALA A 204 10.84 -2.45 8.56
N ILE A 205 9.68 -3.04 8.74
CA ILE A 205 8.65 -2.59 9.68
C ILE A 205 8.35 -3.75 10.62
N PRO A 206 8.83 -3.70 11.87
CA PRO A 206 8.51 -4.73 12.86
C PRO A 206 7.02 -4.69 13.20
N VAL A 207 6.41 -5.88 13.27
CA VAL A 207 5.00 -6.10 13.58
C VAL A 207 4.86 -6.86 14.89
N GLU A 208 4.17 -6.27 15.86
CA GLU A 208 3.83 -6.88 17.16
C GLU A 208 2.33 -7.14 17.23
N PHE A 209 1.93 -8.37 17.56
CA PHE A 209 0.56 -8.69 17.95
C PHE A 209 0.42 -8.57 19.45
N LYS A 210 -0.07 -7.43 19.90
CA LYS A 210 -0.30 -7.19 21.32
C LYS A 210 -1.53 -8.00 21.79
N PRO A 211 -1.39 -8.99 22.68
CA PRO A 211 -2.52 -9.62 23.34
C PRO A 211 -3.11 -8.70 24.42
N ALA A 212 -4.35 -9.00 24.85
CA ALA A 212 -5.10 -8.15 25.78
C ALA A 212 -4.45 -8.03 27.18
N ASP A 213 -3.65 -9.03 27.57
CA ASP A 213 -2.95 -9.14 28.86
C ASP A 213 -1.56 -8.47 28.87
N GLN A 214 -0.98 -8.18 27.70
CA GLN A 214 0.32 -7.52 27.62
C GLN A 214 0.20 -6.02 27.96
N GLY A 215 1.10 -5.54 28.82
CA GLY A 215 1.13 -4.14 29.23
C GLY A 215 1.70 -3.21 28.15
N PHE A 216 1.35 -1.92 28.25
CA PHE A 216 1.90 -0.85 27.40
C PHE A 216 3.44 -0.83 27.39
N GLY A 217 4.06 -0.85 28.57
CA GLY A 217 5.52 -0.77 28.71
C GLY A 217 6.25 -1.94 28.04
N GLU A 218 5.74 -3.15 28.22
CA GLU A 218 6.29 -4.36 27.58
C GLU A 218 6.17 -4.31 26.05
N THR A 219 5.02 -3.86 25.54
CA THR A 219 4.80 -3.64 24.11
C THR A 219 5.82 -2.65 23.55
N LEU A 220 6.02 -1.53 24.25
CA LEU A 220 6.94 -0.48 23.80
C LEU A 220 8.40 -0.92 23.87
N GLU A 221 8.81 -1.67 24.90
CA GLU A 221 10.15 -2.25 25.01
C GLU A 221 10.44 -3.20 23.85
N ARG A 222 9.48 -4.06 23.49
CA ARG A 222 9.62 -5.00 22.37
C ARG A 222 9.75 -4.27 21.05
N VAL A 223 8.86 -3.32 20.78
CA VAL A 223 8.88 -2.50 19.56
C VAL A 223 10.18 -1.68 19.46
N ASN A 224 10.65 -1.09 20.55
CA ASN A 224 11.90 -0.30 20.54
C ASN A 224 13.15 -1.18 20.44
N GLY A 225 13.14 -2.39 20.99
CA GLY A 225 14.19 -3.39 20.75
C GLY A 225 14.28 -3.77 19.27
N ALA A 226 13.13 -4.06 18.66
CA ALA A 226 12.98 -4.34 17.24
C ALA A 226 13.48 -3.18 16.36
N ARG A 227 13.01 -1.95 16.61
CA ARG A 227 13.43 -0.75 15.87
C ARG A 227 14.94 -0.55 15.87
N ARG A 228 15.58 -0.73 17.02
CA ARG A 228 17.05 -0.63 17.15
C ARG A 228 17.76 -1.73 16.37
N HIS A 229 17.22 -2.95 16.36
CA HIS A 229 17.81 -4.06 15.61
C HIS A 229 17.79 -3.83 14.09
N TRP A 230 16.66 -3.35 13.56
CA TRP A 230 16.48 -3.12 12.12
C TRP A 230 16.80 -1.70 11.65
N GLY A 231 17.23 -0.80 12.54
CA GLY A 231 17.58 0.58 12.19
C GLY A 231 16.41 1.38 11.62
N THR A 232 15.18 1.10 12.06
CA THR A 232 13.94 1.68 11.53
C THR A 232 13.23 2.51 12.59
N ASP A 233 12.62 3.61 12.17
CA ASP A 233 11.74 4.45 13.00
C ASP A 233 10.27 4.00 12.93
N LYS A 234 9.92 3.16 11.95
CA LYS A 234 8.58 2.62 11.74
C LYS A 234 8.34 1.38 12.60
N ALA A 235 7.10 1.19 13.04
CA ALA A 235 6.66 -0.07 13.65
C ALA A 235 5.14 -0.16 13.60
N LEU A 236 4.63 -1.38 13.55
CA LEU A 236 3.21 -1.69 13.56
C LEU A 236 2.85 -2.50 14.81
N VAL A 237 1.85 -2.04 15.55
CA VAL A 237 1.21 -2.83 16.61
C VAL A 237 -0.21 -3.18 16.16
N ILE A 238 -0.50 -4.47 16.16
CA ILE A 238 -1.80 -5.03 15.85
C ILE A 238 -2.45 -5.44 17.16
N SER A 239 -3.60 -4.83 17.46
CA SER A 239 -4.37 -5.14 18.67
C SER A 239 -5.85 -4.93 18.42
N GLU A 240 -6.68 -5.78 19.00
CA GLU A 240 -8.14 -5.63 18.98
C GLU A 240 -8.62 -4.63 20.03
N THR A 241 -7.94 -4.59 21.17
CA THR A 241 -8.30 -3.74 22.31
C THR A 241 -7.09 -2.91 22.71
N LEU A 242 -7.23 -1.59 22.59
CA LEU A 242 -6.30 -0.62 23.13
C LEU A 242 -7.12 0.44 23.85
N SER A 243 -6.70 0.79 25.07
CA SER A 243 -7.27 1.95 25.75
C SER A 243 -6.88 3.24 25.01
N GLU A 244 -7.67 4.30 25.14
CA GLU A 244 -7.36 5.59 24.51
C GLU A 244 -5.99 6.13 24.93
N LEU A 245 -5.61 5.91 26.20
CA LEU A 245 -4.29 6.31 26.72
C LEU A 245 -3.16 5.54 26.06
N GLU A 246 -3.33 4.24 25.80
CA GLU A 246 -2.34 3.45 25.07
C GLU A 246 -2.24 3.86 23.61
N VAL A 247 -3.37 4.14 22.95
CA VAL A 247 -3.39 4.64 21.57
C VAL A 247 -2.60 5.95 21.47
N GLN A 248 -2.88 6.90 22.37
CA GLN A 248 -2.16 8.18 22.41
C GLN A 248 -0.68 7.99 22.74
N GLY A 249 -0.37 7.13 23.71
CA GLY A 249 1.00 6.81 24.12
C GLY A 249 1.82 6.23 22.97
N LEU A 250 1.31 5.18 22.32
CA LEU A 250 1.99 4.51 21.19
C LEU A 250 2.13 5.46 19.99
N THR A 251 1.08 6.20 19.64
CA THR A 251 1.11 7.15 18.54
C THR A 251 2.15 8.26 18.77
N ARG A 252 2.27 8.79 20.00
CA ARG A 252 3.29 9.79 20.35
C ARG A 252 4.72 9.25 20.30
N GLN A 253 4.89 7.93 20.42
CA GLN A 253 6.18 7.25 20.24
C GLN A 253 6.42 6.85 18.76
N GLY A 254 5.59 7.35 17.84
CA GLY A 254 5.69 7.09 16.41
C GLY A 254 5.31 5.66 16.02
N VAL A 255 4.58 4.93 16.86
CA VAL A 255 4.12 3.56 16.57
C VAL A 255 2.78 3.62 15.85
N SER A 256 2.68 2.94 14.71
CA SER A 256 1.44 2.81 13.96
C SER A 256 0.60 1.66 14.49
N LEU A 257 -0.71 1.87 14.55
CA LEU A 257 -1.67 0.94 15.15
C LEU A 257 -2.61 0.43 14.08
N TYR A 258 -2.81 -0.89 14.04
CA TYR A 258 -3.87 -1.49 13.24
C TYR A 258 -4.84 -2.22 14.15
N GLN A 259 -6.09 -1.76 14.13
CA GLN A 259 -7.19 -2.43 14.80
C GLN A 259 -7.97 -3.20 13.73
N PRO A 260 -7.96 -4.54 13.76
CA PRO A 260 -8.74 -5.35 12.83
C PRO A 260 -10.21 -4.99 13.00
N ARG A 261 -10.76 -4.22 12.07
CA ARG A 261 -12.20 -3.99 12.02
C ARG A 261 -12.82 -5.24 11.40
N PRO A 262 -13.95 -5.74 11.91
CA PRO A 262 -14.71 -6.71 11.15
C PRO A 262 -14.99 -6.07 9.79
N GLN A 263 -14.47 -6.66 8.72
CA GLN A 263 -14.93 -6.35 7.38
C GLN A 263 -16.45 -6.45 7.44
N ALA A 264 -17.13 -5.33 7.24
CA ALA A 264 -18.56 -5.38 7.02
C ALA A 264 -18.72 -6.32 5.83
N LEU A 265 -19.28 -7.51 6.07
CA LEU A 265 -19.79 -8.36 5.00
C LEU A 265 -20.54 -7.41 4.06
N PRO A 266 -20.31 -7.47 2.73
CA PRO A 266 -21.04 -6.61 1.80
C PRO A 266 -22.50 -6.69 2.20
N GLN A 267 -23.10 -5.56 2.59
CA GLN A 267 -24.49 -5.53 3.02
C GLN A 267 -25.27 -6.27 1.94
N ALA A 268 -25.93 -7.37 2.31
CA ALA A 268 -26.81 -8.07 1.39
C ALA A 268 -27.70 -6.99 0.77
N ALA A 269 -27.68 -6.92 -0.56
CA ALA A 269 -28.40 -5.88 -1.25
C ALA A 269 -29.88 -5.98 -0.83
N ASP A 270 -30.43 -4.93 -0.22
CA ASP A 270 -31.84 -4.90 0.18
C ASP A 270 -32.70 -4.78 -1.08
N CYS A 271 -32.90 -5.90 -1.78
CA CYS A 271 -33.67 -5.98 -3.01
C CYS A 271 -35.19 -5.79 -2.75
N SER A 272 -35.63 -5.61 -1.49
CA SER A 272 -37.05 -5.44 -1.13
C SER A 272 -37.70 -4.20 -1.79
N ARG A 273 -36.91 -3.15 -2.02
CA ARG A 273 -37.35 -1.94 -2.76
C ARG A 273 -37.62 -2.20 -4.24
N CYS A 274 -36.97 -3.20 -4.83
CA CYS A 274 -37.12 -3.54 -6.25
C CYS A 274 -38.35 -4.43 -6.53
N HIS A 275 -39.01 -4.94 -5.49
CA HIS A 275 -40.22 -5.77 -5.61
C HIS A 275 -41.51 -4.92 -5.78
N GLN A 276 -41.43 -3.60 -5.69
CA GLN A 276 -42.62 -2.74 -5.85
C GLN A 276 -43.13 -2.81 -7.30
N ALA A 277 -44.44 -3.05 -7.47
CA ALA A 277 -45.11 -3.22 -8.76
C ALA A 277 -44.95 -2.03 -9.74
N ASN A 278 -44.48 -0.88 -9.27
CA ASN A 278 -44.21 0.31 -10.05
C ASN A 278 -42.74 0.42 -10.52
N CYS A 279 -41.92 -0.62 -10.36
CA CYS A 279 -40.56 -0.60 -10.87
C CYS A 279 -40.57 -0.69 -12.41
N PRO A 280 -40.07 0.34 -13.14
CA PRO A 280 -40.12 0.39 -14.61
C PRO A 280 -39.24 -0.68 -15.29
N LEU A 281 -38.49 -1.47 -14.51
CA LEU A 281 -37.58 -2.52 -14.96
C LEU A 281 -38.01 -3.93 -14.51
N GLN A 282 -39.19 -4.09 -13.90
CA GLN A 282 -39.72 -5.39 -13.50
C GLN A 282 -40.05 -6.23 -14.75
N GLY A 283 -39.49 -7.45 -14.84
CA GLY A 283 -39.73 -8.38 -15.96
C GLY A 283 -38.83 -8.22 -17.19
N ARG A 284 -37.79 -7.36 -17.16
CA ARG A 284 -36.80 -7.25 -18.25
C ARG A 284 -35.59 -8.14 -17.99
N ILE A 285 -35.14 -8.87 -19.02
CA ILE A 285 -34.12 -9.93 -18.96
C ILE A 285 -32.72 -9.41 -18.54
N HIS A 286 -32.47 -8.10 -18.67
CA HIS A 286 -31.22 -7.44 -18.23
C HIS A 286 -31.46 -6.42 -17.10
N SER A 287 -32.52 -6.61 -16.32
CA SER A 287 -32.82 -5.75 -15.19
C SER A 287 -31.81 -5.96 -14.06
N PRO A 288 -31.29 -4.88 -13.44
CA PRO A 288 -30.47 -4.98 -12.22
C PRO A 288 -31.17 -5.75 -11.10
N VAL A 289 -32.50 -5.86 -11.14
CA VAL A 289 -33.33 -6.60 -10.18
C VAL A 289 -33.13 -8.11 -10.29
N LEU A 290 -33.03 -8.66 -11.50
CA LEU A 290 -32.75 -10.10 -11.70
C LEU A 290 -31.32 -10.43 -11.26
N THR A 291 -30.39 -9.51 -11.51
CA THR A 291 -29.01 -9.65 -11.03
C THR A 291 -28.95 -9.58 -9.50
N CYS A 292 -29.69 -8.67 -8.86
CA CYS A 292 -29.82 -8.58 -7.39
C CYS A 292 -30.32 -9.90 -6.78
N GLN A 293 -31.36 -10.51 -7.39
CA GLN A 293 -31.93 -11.79 -6.94
C GLN A 293 -30.97 -12.98 -7.13
N SER A 294 -30.04 -12.93 -8.09
CA SER A 294 -29.06 -14.00 -8.31
C SER A 294 -27.92 -14.04 -7.27
N TYR A 295 -27.83 -13.03 -6.40
CA TYR A 295 -26.83 -12.92 -5.34
C TYR A 295 -27.39 -13.17 -3.92
N ASP A 296 -28.67 -13.54 -3.79
CA ASP A 296 -29.21 -14.07 -2.55
C ASP A 296 -28.87 -15.58 -2.47
N PRO A 297 -28.25 -16.08 -1.37
CA PRO A 297 -27.98 -17.51 -1.20
C PRO A 297 -29.24 -18.35 -0.96
#